data_AF-A0A944AIP4-F1
#
_entry.id   AF-A0A944AIP4-F1
#
_cell.length_a   1.000
_cell.length_b   1.000
_cell.length_c   1.000
_cell.angle_alpha   90.00
_cell.angle_beta   90.00
_cell.angle_gamma   90.00
#
_symmetry.space_group_name_H-M   'P 1'
#
loop_
_entity.id
_entity.type
_entity.pdbx_description
1 polymer ?
#
loop_
_entity_poly.entity_id
_entity_poly.type
_entity_poly.pdbx_seq_one_letter_code
_entity_poly.pdbx_strand_id
1 'polypeptide(L)'
;MRKIYQIYIEYVFLLNFVFLYCILSVSAVMLSCSVTWRRQVLASLAGAALCCMCLFLPFRLWYRLLIGELVTFVTSPYAFSSERSGKKWRQKCYSAVLVTMVLIGGSVALIQKFLLKTTFSAIKLAGITILLSLVIKHILQHYLLLKKTLIYPVILIEGDTQYHMKALLDTGNSLIEPISKKPVCIVGQNVFEQETVKEGERKKFQP
;
A
#
# COMPACT_ATOMS: atom_id res chain seq x y z
N MET A 1 32.48 -29.14 -18.73
CA MET A 1 32.23 -29.32 -17.28
C MET A 1 30.83 -28.84 -16.94
N ARG A 2 29.89 -29.73 -16.57
CA ARG A 2 28.59 -29.30 -16.01
C ARG A 2 28.87 -28.66 -14.64
N LYS A 3 28.66 -27.35 -14.51
CA LYS A 3 28.63 -26.71 -13.18
C LYS A 3 27.46 -27.31 -12.41
N ILE A 4 27.75 -28.13 -11.41
CA ILE A 4 26.74 -28.61 -10.46
C ILE A 4 26.45 -27.42 -9.53
N TYR A 5 25.30 -26.80 -9.72
CA TYR A 5 24.83 -25.75 -8.82
C TYR A 5 24.24 -26.42 -7.58
N GLN A 6 24.91 -26.26 -6.43
CA GLN A 6 24.35 -26.63 -5.15
C GLN A 6 23.32 -25.57 -4.74
N ILE A 7 22.05 -25.96 -4.68
CA ILE A 7 20.96 -25.13 -4.20
C ILE A 7 20.57 -25.63 -2.82
N TYR A 8 20.79 -24.77 -1.83
CA TYR A 8 20.42 -25.01 -0.44
C TYR A 8 18.97 -24.57 -0.23
N ILE A 9 18.09 -25.55 -0.02
CA ILE A 9 16.64 -25.32 0.06
C ILE A 9 16.29 -24.42 1.25
N GLU A 10 17.02 -24.55 2.36
CA GLU A 10 16.84 -23.74 3.57
C GLU A 10 17.05 -22.24 3.30
N TYR A 11 18.06 -21.86 2.52
CA TYR A 11 18.28 -20.47 2.16
C TYR A 11 17.23 -19.97 1.18
N VAL A 12 16.79 -20.81 0.22
CA VAL A 12 15.71 -20.44 -0.71
C VAL A 12 14.40 -20.22 0.06
N PHE A 13 14.06 -21.12 0.98
CA PHE A 13 12.87 -21.01 1.81
C PHE A 13 12.89 -19.74 2.66
N LEU A 14 13.96 -19.52 3.42
CA LEU A 14 14.08 -18.36 4.30
C LEU A 14 14.04 -17.05 3.51
N LEU A 15 14.75 -16.98 2.39
CA LEU A 15 14.80 -15.78 1.57
C LEU A 15 13.42 -15.47 0.97
N ASN A 16 12.73 -16.48 0.41
CA ASN A 16 11.37 -16.30 -0.11
C ASN A 16 10.38 -15.91 0.98
N PHE A 17 10.50 -16.49 2.17
CA PHE A 17 9.68 -16.10 3.31
C PHE A 17 9.85 -14.61 3.65
N VAL A 18 11.11 -14.14 3.74
CA VAL A 18 11.42 -12.73 4.04
C VAL A 18 10.89 -11.81 2.95
N PHE A 19 11.17 -12.10 1.66
CA PHE A 19 10.67 -11.29 0.55
C PHE A 19 9.14 -11.21 0.56
N LEU A 20 8.47 -12.36 0.66
CA LEU A 20 7.01 -12.42 0.60
C LEU A 20 6.38 -11.70 1.79
N TYR A 21 6.94 -11.85 2.99
CA TYR A 21 6.49 -11.09 4.16
C TYR A 21 6.65 -9.57 3.97
N CYS A 22 7.81 -9.12 3.48
CA CYS A 22 8.06 -7.71 3.20
C CYS A 22 7.08 -7.16 2.15
N ILE A 23 6.86 -7.89 1.05
CA ILE A 23 5.92 -7.54 -0.01
C ILE A 23 4.49 -7.41 0.55
N LEU A 24 4.01 -8.40 1.28
CA LEU A 24 2.66 -8.37 1.85
C LEU A 24 2.50 -7.25 2.88
N SER A 25 3.54 -6.97 3.67
CA SER A 25 3.52 -5.92 4.70
C SER A 25 3.42 -4.50 4.11
N VAL A 26 4.17 -4.21 3.05
CA VAL A 26 4.13 -2.92 2.35
C VAL A 26 2.83 -2.79 1.56
N SER A 27 2.39 -3.87 0.90
CA SER A 27 1.10 -3.92 0.21
C SER A 27 -0.08 -3.65 1.15
N ALA A 28 -0.05 -4.14 2.39
CA ALA A 28 -1.08 -3.86 3.38
C ALA A 28 -1.23 -2.36 3.68
N VAL A 29 -0.10 -1.64 3.75
CA VAL A 29 -0.09 -0.18 3.94
C VAL A 29 -0.63 0.54 2.71
N MET A 30 -0.22 0.14 1.51
CA MET A 30 -0.76 0.70 0.26
C MET A 30 -2.29 0.52 0.16
N LEU A 31 -2.79 -0.62 0.61
CA LEU A 31 -4.22 -0.93 0.61
C LEU A 31 -4.97 -0.28 1.79
N SER A 32 -4.27 0.36 2.73
CA SER A 32 -4.83 0.87 4.00
C SER A 32 -5.65 -0.20 4.74
N CYS A 33 -5.17 -1.44 4.73
CA CYS A 33 -5.83 -2.58 5.34
C CYS A 33 -5.19 -2.97 6.66
N SER A 34 -6.01 -3.23 7.68
CA SER A 34 -5.61 -3.91 8.90
C SER A 34 -5.46 -5.40 8.60
N VAL A 35 -4.23 -5.84 8.35
CA VAL A 35 -3.90 -7.27 8.24
C VAL A 35 -3.28 -7.72 9.55
N THR A 36 -3.72 -8.87 10.08
CA THR A 36 -3.09 -9.45 11.27
C THR A 36 -1.73 -10.03 10.91
N TRP A 37 -0.73 -9.79 11.76
CA TRP A 37 0.63 -10.30 11.55
C TRP A 37 0.66 -11.82 11.36
N ARG A 38 -0.20 -12.56 12.05
CA ARG A 38 -0.33 -14.03 11.92
C ARG A 38 -0.71 -14.45 10.51
N ARG A 39 -1.67 -13.75 9.88
CA ARG A 39 -2.09 -14.06 8.51
C ARG A 39 -1.00 -13.77 7.50
N GLN A 40 -0.23 -12.70 7.69
CA GLN A 40 0.93 -12.42 6.86
C GLN A 40 2.00 -13.51 7.00
N VAL A 41 2.34 -13.90 8.23
CA VAL A 41 3.30 -14.98 8.47
C VAL A 41 2.85 -16.28 7.83
N LEU A 42 1.59 -16.69 8.01
CA LEU A 42 1.06 -17.92 7.42
C LEU A 42 1.04 -17.87 5.88
N ALA A 43 0.60 -16.74 5.29
CA ALA A 43 0.62 -16.56 3.84
C ALA A 43 2.05 -16.58 3.28
N SER A 44 3.00 -15.98 4.00
CA SER A 44 4.42 -15.98 3.64
C SER A 44 5.06 -17.37 3.75
N LEU A 45 4.75 -18.12 4.80
CA LEU A 45 5.23 -19.50 4.97
C LEU A 45 4.67 -20.41 3.88
N ALA A 46 3.36 -20.33 3.62
CA ALA A 46 2.71 -21.10 2.56
C ALA A 46 3.30 -20.75 1.19
N GLY A 47 3.51 -19.47 0.90
CA GLY A 47 4.12 -19.05 -0.36
C GLY A 47 5.58 -19.48 -0.50
N ALA A 48 6.39 -19.38 0.56
CA ALA A 48 7.77 -19.86 0.56
C ALA A 48 7.85 -21.37 0.32
N ALA A 49 6.97 -22.15 0.98
CA ALA A 49 6.87 -23.59 0.76
C ALA A 49 6.51 -23.92 -0.70
N LEU A 50 5.51 -23.24 -1.26
CA LEU A 50 5.11 -23.40 -2.66
C LEU A 50 6.22 -23.02 -3.64
N CYS A 51 6.99 -21.95 -3.37
CA CYS A 51 8.19 -21.61 -4.15
C CYS A 51 9.23 -22.73 -4.11
N CYS A 52 9.49 -23.32 -2.95
CA CYS A 52 10.39 -24.47 -2.83
C CYS A 52 9.88 -25.69 -3.59
N MET A 53 8.57 -25.97 -3.55
CA MET A 53 7.97 -27.06 -4.32
C MET A 53 8.17 -26.88 -5.83
N CYS A 54 8.11 -25.63 -6.31
CA CYS A 54 8.32 -25.30 -7.72
C CYS A 54 9.74 -25.60 -8.23
N LEU A 55 10.74 -25.74 -7.34
CA LEU A 55 12.11 -26.14 -7.73
C LEU A 55 12.18 -27.56 -8.28
N PHE A 56 11.28 -28.45 -7.80
CA PHE A 56 11.22 -29.86 -8.20
C PHE A 56 10.49 -30.08 -9.52
N LEU A 57 9.89 -29.04 -10.10
CA LEU A 57 9.22 -29.16 -11.40
C LEU A 57 10.24 -29.42 -12.52
N PRO A 58 9.90 -30.24 -13.54
CA PRO A 58 10.80 -30.60 -14.64
C PRO A 58 10.92 -29.49 -15.70
N PHE A 59 10.91 -28.21 -15.29
CA PHE A 59 11.03 -27.06 -16.18
C PHE A 59 12.43 -26.42 -16.11
N ARG A 60 12.79 -25.63 -17.14
CA ARG A 60 14.01 -24.82 -17.11
C ARG A 60 13.97 -23.87 -15.90
N LEU A 61 15.14 -23.55 -15.35
CA LEU A 61 15.30 -22.73 -14.14
C LEU A 61 14.48 -21.44 -14.17
N TRP A 62 14.50 -20.71 -15.29
CA TRP A 62 13.75 -19.47 -15.46
C TRP A 62 12.23 -19.66 -15.35
N TYR A 63 11.67 -20.74 -15.90
CA TYR A 63 10.25 -21.04 -15.74
C TYR A 63 9.89 -21.35 -14.30
N ARG A 64 10.76 -22.07 -13.57
CA ARG A 64 10.55 -22.36 -12.14
C ARG A 64 10.52 -21.08 -11.30
N LEU A 65 11.38 -20.12 -11.60
CA LEU A 65 11.40 -18.81 -10.95
C LEU A 65 10.14 -18.00 -11.25
N LEU A 66 9.68 -17.96 -12.51
CA LEU A 66 8.44 -17.29 -12.89
C LEU A 66 7.19 -17.92 -12.23
N ILE A 67 7.15 -19.24 -12.10
CA ILE A 67 6.06 -19.94 -11.40
C ILE A 67 6.10 -19.61 -9.90
N GLY A 68 7.29 -19.49 -9.30
CA GLY A 68 7.45 -19.01 -7.93
C GLY A 68 6.86 -17.61 -7.72
N GLU A 69 7.04 -16.70 -8.67
CA GLU A 69 6.43 -15.36 -8.60
C GLU A 69 4.89 -15.43 -8.67
N LEU A 70 4.32 -16.37 -9.44
CA LEU A 70 2.88 -16.60 -9.51
C LEU A 70 2.27 -17.08 -8.19
N VAL A 71 3.05 -17.75 -7.33
CA VAL A 71 2.61 -18.17 -5.98
C VAL A 71 2.16 -16.97 -5.15
N THR A 72 2.83 -15.83 -5.28
CA THR A 72 2.51 -14.60 -4.55
C THR A 72 1.11 -14.08 -4.89
N PHE A 73 0.65 -14.29 -6.13
CA PHE A 73 -0.72 -13.96 -6.52
C PHE A 73 -1.74 -14.90 -5.88
N VAL A 74 -1.41 -16.19 -5.75
CA VAL A 74 -2.30 -17.17 -5.14
C VAL A 74 -2.44 -16.93 -3.63
N THR A 75 -1.37 -16.54 -2.94
CA THR A 75 -1.37 -16.33 -1.49
C THR A 75 -1.88 -14.94 -1.07
N SER A 76 -1.82 -13.94 -1.94
CA SER A 76 -2.23 -12.56 -1.62
C SER A 76 -3.69 -12.39 -1.14
N PRO A 77 -4.72 -13.06 -1.71
CA PRO A 77 -6.09 -12.90 -1.23
C PRO A 77 -6.28 -13.47 0.18
N TYR A 78 -5.53 -14.51 0.54
CA TYR A 78 -5.52 -15.08 1.89
C TYR A 78 -4.88 -14.12 2.90
N ALA A 79 -3.86 -13.38 2.49
CA ALA A 79 -3.25 -12.34 3.31
C ALA A 79 -4.18 -11.12 3.49
N PHE A 80 -4.96 -10.73 2.47
CA PHE A 80 -5.80 -9.52 2.48
C PHE A 80 -7.31 -9.73 2.63
N SER A 81 -7.78 -10.98 2.84
CA SER A 81 -9.18 -11.26 3.19
C SER A 81 -9.69 -10.24 4.22
N SER A 82 -10.63 -9.44 3.75
CA SER A 82 -11.25 -8.29 4.38
C SER A 82 -12.75 -8.47 4.11
N GLU A 83 -13.60 -7.86 4.93
CA GLU A 83 -15.07 -7.82 4.72
C GLU A 83 -15.46 -7.36 3.31
N ARG A 84 -14.57 -6.64 2.60
CA ARG A 84 -14.71 -6.33 1.18
C ARG A 84 -14.40 -7.55 0.31
N SER A 85 -15.43 -8.34 0.01
CA SER A 85 -15.34 -9.43 -0.97
C SER A 85 -15.80 -8.96 -2.36
N GLY A 86 -14.95 -9.07 -3.38
CA GLY A 86 -15.33 -8.74 -4.75
C GLY A 86 -14.18 -8.75 -5.77
N LYS A 87 -14.52 -8.87 -7.06
CA LYS A 87 -13.54 -8.89 -8.17
C LYS A 87 -12.66 -7.63 -8.19
N LYS A 88 -13.25 -6.45 -8.00
CA LYS A 88 -12.54 -5.16 -7.94
C LYS A 88 -11.55 -5.10 -6.76
N TRP A 89 -11.93 -5.65 -5.61
CA TRP A 89 -11.06 -5.72 -4.44
C TRP A 89 -9.84 -6.62 -4.69
N ARG A 90 -10.08 -7.81 -5.25
CA ARG A 90 -8.98 -8.74 -5.62
C ARG A 90 -8.02 -8.10 -6.63
N GLN A 91 -8.55 -7.43 -7.66
CA GLN A 91 -7.73 -6.69 -8.62
C GLN A 91 -6.86 -5.64 -7.94
N LYS A 92 -7.42 -4.88 -6.98
CA LYS A 92 -6.67 -3.90 -6.21
C LYS A 92 -5.57 -4.54 -5.36
N CYS A 93 -5.85 -5.69 -4.74
CA CYS A 93 -4.84 -6.46 -3.98
C CYS A 93 -3.71 -6.91 -4.90
N TYR A 94 -4.02 -7.48 -6.06
CA TYR A 94 -3.02 -7.91 -7.04
C TYR A 94 -2.19 -6.74 -7.55
N SER A 95 -2.79 -5.58 -7.83
CA SER A 95 -2.04 -4.40 -8.25
C SER A 95 -1.10 -3.89 -7.16
N ALA A 96 -1.52 -3.89 -5.90
CA ALA A 96 -0.68 -3.44 -4.79
C ALA A 96 0.53 -4.37 -4.58
N VAL A 97 0.28 -5.68 -4.65
CA VAL A 97 1.32 -6.70 -4.57
C VAL A 97 2.31 -6.55 -5.73
N LEU A 98 1.82 -6.45 -6.97
CA LEU A 98 2.66 -6.24 -8.15
C LEU A 98 3.56 -5.01 -8.03
N VAL A 99 2.98 -3.86 -7.66
CA VAL A 99 3.74 -2.62 -7.47
C VAL A 99 4.80 -2.80 -6.38
N THR A 100 4.45 -3.47 -5.29
CA THR A 100 5.38 -3.74 -4.19
C THR A 100 6.50 -4.70 -4.59
N MET A 101 6.21 -5.73 -5.38
CA MET A 101 7.20 -6.67 -5.89
C MET A 101 8.22 -5.95 -6.79
N VAL A 102 7.74 -5.11 -7.70
CA VAL A 102 8.62 -4.29 -8.55
C VAL A 102 9.43 -3.30 -7.71
N LEU A 103 8.81 -2.64 -6.73
CA LEU A 103 9.50 -1.70 -5.84
C LEU A 103 10.61 -2.37 -5.03
N ILE A 104 10.29 -3.44 -4.30
CA ILE A 104 11.25 -4.12 -3.42
C ILE A 104 12.28 -4.89 -4.25
N GLY A 105 11.82 -5.77 -5.16
CA GLY A 105 12.69 -6.60 -5.99
C GLY A 105 13.58 -5.77 -6.92
N GLY A 106 13.01 -4.75 -7.56
CA GLY A 106 13.74 -3.82 -8.42
C GLY A 106 14.78 -3.00 -7.65
N SER A 107 14.43 -2.47 -6.47
CA SER A 107 15.39 -1.74 -5.64
C SER A 107 16.55 -2.62 -5.19
N VAL A 108 16.25 -3.84 -4.73
CA VAL A 108 17.28 -4.81 -4.34
C VAL A 108 18.20 -5.14 -5.50
N ALA A 109 17.65 -5.37 -6.70
CA ALA A 109 18.43 -5.63 -7.92
C ALA A 109 19.30 -4.42 -8.32
N LEU A 110 18.79 -3.19 -8.21
CA LEU A 110 19.56 -1.97 -8.47
C LEU A 110 20.70 -1.80 -7.45
N ILE A 111 20.43 -2.00 -6.16
CA ILE A 111 21.44 -1.93 -5.10
C ILE A 111 22.55 -2.95 -5.37
N GLN A 112 22.17 -4.18 -5.73
CA GLN A 112 23.13 -5.22 -6.09
C GLN A 112 24.01 -4.81 -7.27
N LYS A 113 23.39 -4.31 -8.34
CA LYS A 113 24.08 -3.97 -9.59
C LYS A 113 25.00 -2.76 -9.44
N PHE A 114 24.53 -1.70 -8.80
CA PHE A 114 25.20 -0.39 -8.83
C PHE A 114 26.03 -0.10 -7.59
N LEU A 115 25.55 -0.43 -6.38
CA LEU A 115 26.25 -0.03 -5.17
C LEU A 115 27.33 -1.03 -4.75
N LEU A 116 27.11 -2.32 -4.94
CA LEU A 116 27.92 -3.32 -4.24
C LEU A 116 28.75 -4.22 -5.15
N LYS A 117 28.45 -4.27 -6.46
CA LYS A 117 29.21 -5.00 -7.50
C LYS A 117 29.60 -6.44 -7.10
N THR A 118 28.86 -7.06 -6.17
CA THR A 118 29.17 -8.35 -5.55
C THR A 118 27.89 -9.17 -5.38
N THR A 119 28.03 -10.49 -5.27
CA THR A 119 26.90 -11.37 -4.93
C THR A 119 26.60 -11.28 -3.44
N PHE A 120 25.33 -11.08 -3.10
CA PHE A 120 24.90 -11.09 -1.71
C PHE A 120 24.91 -12.52 -1.15
N SER A 121 25.38 -12.68 0.09
CA SER A 121 24.94 -13.81 0.91
C SER A 121 23.45 -13.67 1.21
N ALA A 122 22.74 -14.78 1.36
CA ALA A 122 21.31 -14.81 1.66
C ALA A 122 20.94 -13.92 2.86
N ILE A 123 21.81 -13.87 3.88
CA ILE A 123 21.62 -13.05 5.08
C ILE A 123 21.65 -11.54 4.74
N LYS A 124 22.63 -11.12 3.92
CA LYS A 124 22.73 -9.71 3.48
C LYS A 124 21.51 -9.31 2.67
N LEU A 125 21.05 -10.20 1.79
CA LEU A 125 19.88 -9.96 0.95
C LEU A 125 18.60 -9.84 1.78
N ALA A 126 18.41 -10.73 2.75
CA ALA A 126 17.30 -10.65 3.71
C ALA A 126 17.34 -9.35 4.51
N GLY A 127 18.50 -8.97 5.07
CA GLY A 127 18.68 -7.75 5.84
C GLY A 127 18.36 -6.48 5.05
N ILE A 128 18.85 -6.37 3.81
CA ILE A 128 18.56 -5.23 2.94
C ILE A 128 17.07 -5.17 2.59
N THR A 129 16.45 -6.32 2.30
CA THR A 129 15.03 -6.40 1.97
C THR A 129 14.17 -5.93 3.14
N ILE A 130 14.50 -6.37 4.37
CA ILE A 130 13.82 -5.94 5.59
C ILE A 130 13.98 -4.43 5.78
N LEU A 131 15.22 -3.91 5.75
CA LEU A 131 15.49 -2.49 5.95
C LEU A 131 14.74 -1.63 4.93
N LEU A 132 14.82 -1.99 3.64
CA LEU A 132 14.14 -1.31 2.56
C LEU A 132 12.62 -1.32 2.77
N SER A 133 12.05 -2.47 3.15
CA SER A 133 10.61 -2.57 3.40
C SER A 133 10.17 -1.66 4.56
N LEU A 134 10.97 -1.54 5.62
CA LEU A 134 10.68 -0.65 6.74
C LEU A 134 10.70 0.83 6.31
N VAL A 135 11.72 1.23 5.53
CA VAL A 135 11.82 2.60 5.00
C VAL A 135 10.63 2.93 4.09
N ILE A 136 10.33 2.07 3.13
CA ILE A 136 9.18 2.26 2.22
C ILE A 136 7.88 2.36 3.02
N LYS A 137 7.70 1.48 4.01
CA LYS A 137 6.49 1.46 4.83
C LYS A 137 6.36 2.75 5.65
N HIS A 138 7.45 3.24 6.22
CA HIS A 138 7.47 4.50 6.97
C HIS A 138 7.10 5.68 6.07
N ILE A 139 7.71 5.79 4.88
CA ILE A 139 7.41 6.85 3.91
C ILE A 139 5.94 6.80 3.48
N LEU A 140 5.42 5.61 3.15
CA LEU A 140 4.03 5.43 2.74
C LEU A 140 3.06 5.77 3.86
N GLN A 141 3.33 5.34 5.09
CA GLN A 141 2.50 5.68 6.25
C GLN A 141 2.46 7.19 6.49
N HIS A 142 3.62 7.84 6.45
CA HIS A 142 3.72 9.29 6.62
C HIS A 142 2.96 10.04 5.51
N TYR A 143 3.12 9.63 4.25
CA TYR A 143 2.38 10.20 3.12
C TYR A 143 0.87 10.02 3.27
N LEU A 144 0.41 8.83 3.67
CA LEU A 144 -1.01 8.55 3.88
C LEU A 144 -1.59 9.32 5.08
N LEU A 145 -0.79 9.55 6.12
CA LEU A 145 -1.18 10.40 7.25
C LEU A 145 -1.32 11.86 6.83
N LEU A 146 -0.32 12.42 6.15
CA LEU A 146 -0.38 13.79 5.61
C LEU A 146 -1.58 14.00 4.70
N LYS A 147 -1.91 13.01 3.85
CA LYS A 147 -3.08 13.10 2.98
C LYS A 147 -4.39 13.12 3.78
N LYS A 148 -4.47 12.42 4.92
CA LYS A 148 -5.64 12.46 5.80
C LYS A 148 -5.76 13.80 6.54
N THR A 149 -4.65 14.44 6.88
CA THR A 149 -4.64 15.73 7.60
C THR A 149 -5.02 16.93 6.73
N LEU A 150 -5.19 16.78 5.41
CA LEU A 150 -5.63 17.90 4.57
C LEU A 150 -7.13 18.18 4.67
N ILE A 151 -7.92 17.34 5.35
CA ILE A 151 -9.36 17.58 5.52
C ILE A 151 -9.62 18.03 6.96
N TYR A 152 -10.13 19.25 7.10
CA TYR A 152 -10.39 19.89 8.39
C TYR A 152 -11.89 20.08 8.61
N PRO A 153 -12.39 19.92 9.85
CA PRO A 153 -13.71 20.46 10.21
C PRO A 153 -13.63 21.99 10.17
N VAL A 154 -14.56 22.62 9.48
CA VAL A 154 -14.68 24.09 9.37
C VAL A 154 -16.11 24.51 9.67
N ILE A 155 -16.27 25.71 10.21
CA ILE A 155 -17.56 26.34 10.46
C ILE A 155 -17.67 27.52 9.50
N LEU A 156 -18.68 27.50 8.64
CA LEU A 156 -19.01 28.61 7.76
C LEU A 156 -20.09 29.46 8.43
N ILE A 157 -19.86 30.76 8.56
CA ILE A 157 -20.78 31.69 9.24
C ILE A 157 -21.38 32.63 8.21
N GLU A 158 -22.70 32.63 8.10
CA GLU A 158 -23.48 33.52 7.24
C GLU A 158 -24.54 34.23 8.08
N GLY A 159 -24.27 35.48 8.45
CA GLY A 159 -25.07 36.20 9.45
C GLY A 159 -25.08 35.45 10.78
N ASP A 160 -26.29 35.13 11.27
CA ASP A 160 -26.49 34.36 12.51
C ASP A 160 -26.52 32.83 12.30
N THR A 161 -26.27 32.36 11.07
CA THR A 161 -26.35 30.93 10.74
C THR A 161 -24.96 30.32 10.66
N GLN A 162 -24.78 29.13 11.26
CA GLN A 162 -23.52 28.40 11.26
C GLN A 162 -23.68 27.06 10.54
N TYR A 163 -22.77 26.77 9.60
CA TYR A 163 -22.75 25.49 8.88
C TYR A 163 -21.48 24.72 9.23
N HIS A 164 -21.65 23.51 9.76
CA HIS A 164 -20.54 22.63 10.13
C HIS A 164 -20.23 21.68 8.99
N MET A 165 -19.06 21.83 8.39
CA MET A 165 -18.67 20.99 7.26
C MET A 165 -17.21 20.57 7.32
N LYS A 166 -16.80 19.69 6.39
CA LYS A 166 -15.40 19.32 6.21
C LYS A 166 -14.88 20.02 4.96
N ALA A 167 -13.76 20.74 5.08
CA ALA A 167 -13.08 21.38 3.98
C ALA A 167 -11.71 20.75 3.74
N LEU A 168 -11.33 20.64 2.48
CA LEU A 168 -9.96 20.30 2.08
C LEU A 168 -9.13 21.58 2.12
N LEU A 169 -8.02 21.57 2.86
CA LEU A 169 -7.02 22.63 2.84
C LEU A 169 -6.29 22.59 1.49
N ASP A 170 -6.86 23.28 0.50
CA ASP A 170 -6.27 23.46 -0.82
C ASP A 170 -5.44 24.75 -0.83
N THR A 171 -4.15 24.63 -0.53
CA THR A 171 -3.19 25.75 -0.67
C THR A 171 -2.76 25.98 -2.12
N GLY A 172 -3.22 25.14 -3.06
CA GLY A 172 -2.74 25.13 -4.44
C GLY A 172 -3.33 26.23 -5.32
N ASN A 173 -4.47 26.79 -4.90
CA ASN A 173 -5.17 27.82 -5.63
C ASN A 173 -5.36 29.02 -4.72
N SER A 174 -4.41 29.97 -4.75
CA SER A 174 -4.50 31.27 -4.10
C SER A 174 -5.55 32.17 -4.79
N LEU A 175 -6.78 31.66 -4.89
CA LEU A 175 -7.89 32.34 -5.56
C LEU A 175 -8.24 33.59 -4.79
N ILE A 176 -8.18 34.70 -5.50
CA ILE A 176 -8.51 36.03 -4.99
C ILE A 176 -9.66 36.55 -5.83
N GLU A 177 -10.69 37.05 -5.17
CA GLU A 177 -11.80 37.71 -5.84
C GLU A 177 -11.30 38.99 -6.56
N PRO A 178 -11.58 39.17 -7.85
CA PRO A 178 -10.97 40.25 -8.64
C PRO A 178 -11.38 41.65 -8.16
N ILE A 179 -12.57 41.79 -7.59
CA ILE A 179 -13.16 43.07 -7.14
C ILE A 179 -12.71 43.40 -5.72
N SER A 180 -13.00 42.55 -4.73
CA SER A 180 -12.71 42.85 -3.33
C SER A 180 -11.25 42.55 -2.93
N LYS A 181 -10.50 41.84 -3.78
CA LYS A 181 -9.15 41.32 -3.50
C LYS A 181 -9.07 40.41 -2.27
N LYS A 182 -10.19 39.82 -1.83
CA LYS A 182 -10.23 38.87 -0.72
C LYS A 182 -10.00 37.43 -1.19
N PRO A 183 -9.45 36.56 -0.33
CA PRO A 183 -9.33 35.13 -0.63
C PRO A 183 -10.71 34.48 -0.79
N VAL A 184 -10.81 33.50 -1.68
CA VAL A 184 -12.06 32.79 -2.00
C VAL A 184 -12.03 31.37 -1.41
N CYS A 185 -13.14 30.95 -0.80
CA CYS A 185 -13.37 29.56 -0.41
C CYS A 185 -14.43 28.95 -1.34
N ILE A 186 -14.16 27.79 -1.93
CA ILE A 186 -15.10 27.11 -2.84
C ILE A 186 -15.87 26.06 -2.05
N VAL A 187 -17.19 26.11 -2.13
CA VAL A 187 -18.09 25.11 -1.57
C VAL A 187 -18.86 24.44 -2.70
N GLY A 188 -18.91 23.11 -2.71
CA GLY A 188 -19.72 22.37 -3.67
C GLY A 188 -21.21 22.60 -3.39
N GLN A 189 -21.97 22.95 -4.43
CA GLN A 189 -23.39 23.32 -4.31
C GLN A 189 -24.22 22.28 -3.56
N ASN A 190 -24.08 20.99 -3.92
CA ASN A 190 -24.81 19.90 -3.26
C ASN A 190 -24.52 19.79 -1.75
N VAL A 191 -23.29 20.14 -1.32
CA VAL A 191 -22.90 20.09 0.10
C VAL A 191 -23.50 21.27 0.85
N PHE A 192 -23.50 22.45 0.22
CA PHE A 192 -24.11 23.65 0.80
C PHE A 192 -25.62 23.48 0.97
N GLU A 193 -26.31 22.96 -0.05
CA GLU A 193 -27.76 22.68 -0.01
C GLU A 193 -28.13 21.66 1.08
N GLN A 194 -27.33 20.61 1.26
CA GLN A 194 -27.58 19.61 2.32
C GLN A 194 -27.46 20.19 3.73
N GLU A 195 -26.45 21.03 3.98
CA GLU A 195 -26.26 21.63 5.30
C GLU A 195 -27.26 22.77 5.57
N THR A 196 -27.70 23.51 4.55
CA THR A 196 -28.80 24.49 4.68
C THR A 196 -30.13 23.83 5.01
N VAL A 197 -30.45 22.68 4.39
CA VAL A 197 -31.66 21.92 4.72
C VAL A 197 -31.63 21.41 6.17
N LYS A 198 -30.50 20.83 6.61
CA LYS A 198 -30.34 20.36 8.00
C LYS A 198 -30.43 21.47 9.03
N GLU A 199 -29.88 22.64 8.73
CA GLU A 199 -29.94 23.79 9.64
C GLU A 199 -31.35 24.39 9.69
N GLY A 200 -32.06 24.42 8.55
CA GLY A 200 -33.48 24.78 8.50
C GLY A 200 -34.39 23.83 9.29
N GLU A 201 -34.07 22.54 9.31
CA GLU A 201 -34.73 21.57 10.18
C GLU A 201 -34.39 21.79 11.67
N ARG A 202 -33.13 22.08 12.02
CA ARG A 202 -32.74 22.39 13.41
C ARG A 202 -33.43 23.63 13.97
N LYS A 203 -33.58 24.69 13.19
CA LYS A 203 -34.30 25.91 13.60
C LYS A 203 -35.80 25.69 13.79
N LYS A 204 -36.41 24.68 13.15
CA LYS A 204 -37.82 24.30 13.39
C LYS A 204 -38.05 23.58 14.72
N PHE A 205 -36.99 23.09 15.37
CA PHE A 205 -37.07 22.33 16.64
C PHE A 205 -36.44 23.06 17.84
N GLN A 206 -36.04 24.33 17.68
CA GLN A 206 -35.67 25.18 18.81
C GLN A 206 -36.93 25.97 19.25
N PRO A 207 -37.35 25.86 20.53
CA PRO A 207 -38.58 26.48 21.04
C PRO A 207 -38.54 28.00 21.12
#